data_AF-A0A7C7DED1-F1
#
_entry.id   AF-A0A7C7DED1-F1
#
_cell.length_a   1.000
_cell.length_b   1.000
_cell.length_c   1.000
_cell.angle_alpha   90.00
_cell.angle_beta   90.00
_cell.angle_gamma   90.00
#
_symmetry.space_group_name_H-M   'P 1'
#
loop_
_entity.id
_entity.type
_entity.pdbx_description
1 polymer ?
#
loop_
_entity_poly.entity_id
_entity_poly.type
_entity_poly.pdbx_seq_one_letter_code
_entity_poly.pdbx_strand_id
1 'polypeptide(L)'
;MKRAAIVALAVLLALGLAGPVLAKGFGGGAFCGGFFARDPAALAEVIAGLGLSDDQVAKIQSLQQDAYEKLQTIQETMWKKQQELRTLLWQKNPDKNAISAKWEELRQLRQQMHDIMQELRDQMRSILSEEQLNKLQQSRPCGKGRWRANRPGRQARKAPGSTL
;
A
#
# COMPACT_ATOMS: atom_id res chain seq x y z
N MET A 1 2.72 -31.59 40.22
CA MET A 1 1.57 -31.12 39.40
C MET A 1 1.42 -29.60 39.37
N LYS A 2 1.54 -28.87 40.49
CA LYS A 2 1.38 -27.40 40.53
C LYS A 2 2.45 -26.59 39.76
N ARG A 3 3.71 -27.06 39.72
CA ARG A 3 4.81 -26.38 39.00
C ARG A 3 4.78 -26.64 37.47
N ALA A 4 4.32 -27.81 37.04
CA ALA A 4 4.12 -28.12 35.62
C ALA A 4 2.96 -27.31 35.02
N ALA A 5 1.91 -27.04 35.81
CA ALA A 5 0.79 -26.19 35.39
C ALA A 5 1.22 -24.72 35.18
N ILE A 6 2.15 -24.20 36.00
CA ILE A 6 2.64 -22.81 35.87
C ILE A 6 3.55 -22.65 34.64
N VAL A 7 4.38 -23.66 34.33
CA VAL A 7 5.22 -23.65 33.13
C VAL A 7 4.36 -23.80 31.86
N ALA A 8 3.31 -24.64 31.89
CA ALA A 8 2.37 -24.77 30.78
C ALA A 8 1.56 -23.47 30.55
N LEU A 9 1.21 -22.73 31.62
CA LEU A 9 0.54 -21.43 31.51
C LEU A 9 1.47 -20.33 30.97
N ALA A 10 2.76 -20.38 31.31
CA ALA A 10 3.76 -19.42 30.81
C ALA A 10 4.11 -19.64 29.33
N VAL A 11 4.12 -20.89 28.85
CA VAL A 11 4.34 -21.21 27.43
C VAL A 11 3.09 -20.87 26.59
N LEU A 12 1.89 -21.01 27.14
CA LEU A 12 0.65 -20.56 26.49
C LEU A 12 0.49 -19.03 26.44
N LEU A 13 1.14 -18.28 27.35
CA LEU A 13 1.18 -16.81 27.33
C LEU A 13 2.23 -16.24 26.37
N ALA A 14 3.23 -17.03 25.97
CA ALA A 14 4.22 -16.64 24.95
C ALA A 14 3.71 -16.83 23.51
N LEU A 15 2.56 -17.49 23.32
CA LEU A 15 1.99 -17.84 22.01
C LEU A 15 0.82 -16.96 21.56
N GLY A 16 0.45 -15.94 22.34
CA GLY A 16 -0.81 -15.25 22.11
C GLY A 16 -0.74 -13.74 22.29
N LEU A 17 -0.10 -13.02 21.36
CA LEU A 17 -0.48 -11.65 20.95
C LEU A 17 0.06 -11.31 19.55
N ALA A 18 -0.10 -12.19 18.56
CA ALA A 18 -0.20 -11.73 17.17
C ALA A 18 -1.67 -11.31 16.94
N GLY A 19 -2.14 -10.33 17.71
CA GLY A 19 -3.41 -9.68 17.39
C GLY A 19 -3.28 -9.04 16.01
N PRO A 20 -4.33 -9.03 15.17
CA PRO A 20 -4.30 -8.23 13.97
C PRO A 20 -4.21 -6.78 14.43
N VAL A 21 -3.00 -6.21 14.38
CA VAL A 21 -2.84 -4.77 14.39
C VAL A 21 -3.47 -4.32 13.09
N LEU A 22 -4.79 -4.11 13.12
CA LEU A 22 -5.48 -3.29 12.16
C LEU A 22 -4.97 -1.87 12.38
N ALA A 23 -3.72 -1.64 12.00
CA ALA A 23 -3.14 -0.35 11.82
C ALA A 23 -4.08 0.33 10.82
N LYS A 24 -4.89 1.24 11.33
CA LYS A 24 -5.75 2.12 10.53
C LYS A 24 -4.79 2.99 9.71
N GLY A 25 -4.33 2.43 8.60
CA GLY A 25 -3.35 3.04 7.71
C GLY A 25 -3.96 4.28 7.09
N PHE A 26 -3.43 5.43 7.47
CA PHE A 26 -3.76 6.71 6.86
C PHE A 26 -3.39 6.65 5.37
N GLY A 27 -4.35 6.93 4.47
CA GLY A 27 -4.08 7.16 3.05
C GLY A 27 -4.00 5.90 2.16
N GLY A 28 -5.15 5.48 1.62
CA GLY A 28 -5.28 4.40 0.63
C GLY A 28 -4.75 4.72 -0.76
N GLY A 29 -3.48 5.15 -0.87
CA GLY A 29 -2.84 5.48 -2.15
C GLY A 29 -1.50 4.78 -2.39
N ALA A 30 -0.82 4.31 -1.34
CA ALA A 30 0.51 3.71 -1.47
C ALA A 30 0.44 2.26 -2.00
N PHE A 31 -0.64 1.56 -1.66
CA PHE A 31 -0.89 0.19 -2.03
C PHE A 31 -2.09 0.15 -2.98
N CYS A 32 -1.84 0.34 -4.28
CA CYS A 32 -2.86 0.03 -5.30
C CYS A 32 -3.33 -1.42 -5.08
N GLY A 33 -4.66 -1.63 -5.08
CA GLY A 33 -5.33 -2.90 -4.77
C GLY A 33 -4.74 -4.16 -5.44
N GLY A 34 -5.14 -5.36 -5.00
CA GLY A 34 -4.64 -6.64 -5.49
C GLY A 34 -3.42 -7.17 -4.72
N PHE A 35 -2.44 -7.77 -5.41
CA PHE A 35 -1.30 -8.46 -4.80
C PHE A 35 -0.43 -7.58 -3.90
N PHE A 36 -0.39 -6.29 -4.20
CA PHE A 36 0.36 -5.28 -3.46
C PHE A 36 -0.52 -4.52 -2.47
N ALA A 37 -1.79 -4.93 -2.28
CA ALA A 37 -2.69 -4.32 -1.33
C ALA A 37 -2.36 -4.76 0.08
N ARG A 38 -2.54 -3.84 1.02
CA ARG A 38 -2.58 -4.17 2.45
C ARG A 38 -3.95 -4.62 2.93
N ASP A 39 -4.99 -4.41 2.12
CA ASP A 39 -6.33 -4.90 2.43
C ASP A 39 -6.32 -6.44 2.42
N PRO A 40 -6.55 -7.10 3.56
CA PRO A 40 -6.55 -8.55 3.64
C PRO A 40 -7.54 -9.19 2.68
N ALA A 41 -8.68 -8.54 2.39
CA ALA A 41 -9.67 -9.04 1.46
C ALA A 41 -9.17 -8.99 0.01
N ALA A 42 -8.54 -7.88 -0.39
CA ALA A 42 -7.94 -7.73 -1.72
C ALA A 42 -6.73 -8.65 -1.93
N LEU A 43 -5.96 -8.89 -0.88
CA LEU A 43 -4.85 -9.84 -0.90
C LEU A 43 -5.37 -11.28 -0.96
N ALA A 44 -6.43 -11.62 -0.21
CA ALA A 44 -7.05 -12.95 -0.22
C ALA A 44 -7.59 -13.35 -1.59
N GLU A 45 -8.22 -12.42 -2.33
CA GLU A 45 -8.70 -12.67 -3.70
C GLU A 45 -7.53 -13.06 -4.63
N VAL A 46 -6.37 -12.42 -4.47
CA VAL A 46 -5.18 -12.72 -5.27
C VAL A 46 -4.47 -13.98 -4.79
N ILE A 47 -4.38 -14.22 -3.48
CA ILE A 47 -3.84 -15.45 -2.88
C ILE A 47 -4.62 -16.67 -3.41
N ALA A 48 -5.96 -16.59 -3.40
CA ALA A 48 -6.83 -17.66 -3.91
C ALA A 48 -6.62 -17.92 -5.41
N GLY A 49 -6.39 -16.87 -6.21
CA GLY A 49 -6.12 -17.00 -7.64
C GLY A 49 -4.73 -17.52 -7.99
N LEU A 50 -3.74 -17.27 -7.13
CA LEU A 50 -2.35 -17.69 -7.34
C LEU A 50 -2.02 -19.07 -6.77
N GLY A 51 -2.80 -19.55 -5.78
CA GLY A 51 -2.53 -20.81 -5.10
C GLY A 51 -1.21 -20.74 -4.31
N LEU A 52 -1.06 -19.69 -3.50
CA LEU A 52 0.12 -19.53 -2.63
C LEU A 52 0.07 -20.54 -1.48
N SER A 53 1.22 -21.07 -1.08
CA SER A 53 1.32 -21.86 0.15
C SER A 53 1.27 -20.97 1.39
N ASP A 54 0.94 -21.55 2.55
CA ASP A 54 0.92 -20.84 3.83
C ASP A 54 2.27 -20.15 4.14
N ASP A 55 3.38 -20.81 3.82
CA ASP A 55 4.73 -20.25 3.96
C ASP A 55 4.98 -19.05 3.05
N GLN A 56 4.48 -19.08 1.81
CA GLN A 56 4.59 -17.94 0.88
C GLN A 56 3.75 -16.75 1.39
N VAL A 57 2.54 -17.03 1.89
CA VAL A 57 1.66 -16.01 2.47
C VAL A 57 2.30 -15.35 3.69
N ALA A 58 2.85 -16.14 4.62
CA ALA A 58 3.52 -15.62 5.81
C ALA A 58 4.71 -14.70 5.46
N LYS A 59 5.53 -15.09 4.48
CA LYS A 59 6.65 -14.26 4.00
C LYS A 59 6.17 -12.95 3.37
N ILE A 60 5.13 -13.01 2.54
CA ILE A 60 4.54 -11.82 1.91
C ILE A 60 4.00 -10.86 2.97
N GLN A 61 3.27 -11.36 3.98
CA GLN A 61 2.74 -10.54 5.06
C GLN A 61 3.85 -9.86 5.88
N SER A 62 4.94 -10.59 6.17
CA SER A 62 6.11 -10.03 6.85
C SER A 62 6.72 -8.87 6.05
N LEU A 63 6.95 -9.06 4.75
CA LEU A 63 7.50 -8.00 3.89
C LEU A 63 6.58 -6.78 3.81
N GLN A 64 5.27 -6.99 3.72
CA GLN A 64 4.29 -5.89 3.71
C GLN A 64 4.30 -5.12 5.03
N GLN A 65 4.45 -5.79 6.16
CA GLN A 65 4.55 -5.17 7.47
C GLN A 65 5.83 -4.32 7.60
N ASP A 66 6.98 -4.87 7.21
CA ASP A 66 8.27 -4.14 7.24
C ASP A 66 8.24 -2.90 6.35
N ALA A 67 7.71 -3.04 5.12
CA ALA A 67 7.54 -1.90 4.22
C ALA A 67 6.59 -0.86 4.80
N TYR A 68 5.49 -1.30 5.43
CA TYR A 68 4.52 -0.40 6.05
C TYR A 68 5.15 0.44 7.16
N GLU A 69 5.94 -0.14 8.05
CA GLU A 69 6.62 0.58 9.13
C GLU A 69 7.58 1.65 8.59
N LYS A 70 8.37 1.31 7.57
CA LYS A 70 9.24 2.28 6.86
C LYS A 70 8.41 3.43 6.25
N LEU A 71 7.27 3.10 5.65
CA LEU A 71 6.40 4.07 5.00
C LEU A 71 5.67 4.98 5.98
N GLN A 72 5.26 4.48 7.15
CA GLN A 72 4.62 5.31 8.17
C GLN A 72 5.51 6.49 8.56
N THR A 73 6.80 6.22 8.79
CA THR A 73 7.78 7.24 9.16
C THR A 73 7.91 8.33 8.08
N ILE A 74 7.94 7.93 6.80
CA ILE A 74 8.00 8.86 5.67
C ILE A 74 6.70 9.67 5.56
N GLN A 75 5.54 9.05 5.73
CA GLN A 75 4.24 9.72 5.67
C GLN A 75 4.08 10.77 6.76
N GLU A 76 4.48 10.46 8.00
CA GLU A 76 4.48 11.42 9.10
C GLU A 76 5.38 12.63 8.80
N THR A 77 6.56 12.36 8.25
CA THR A 77 7.52 13.40 7.85
C THR A 77 6.94 14.27 6.72
N MET A 78 6.36 13.65 5.69
CA MET A 78 5.68 14.35 4.60
C MET A 78 4.54 15.23 5.13
N TRP A 79 3.74 14.73 6.06
CA TRP A 79 2.63 15.50 6.62
C TRP A 79 3.12 16.76 7.34
N LYS A 80 4.16 16.63 8.18
CA LYS A 80 4.81 17.79 8.84
C LYS A 80 5.33 18.81 7.83
N LYS A 81 6.08 18.36 6.81
CA LYS A 81 6.61 19.22 5.73
C LYS A 81 5.51 19.89 4.91
N GLN A 82 4.39 19.21 4.71
CA GLN A 82 3.25 19.78 4.00
C GLN A 82 2.55 20.87 4.81
N GLN A 83 2.50 20.75 6.14
CA GLN A 83 2.01 21.84 7.00
C GLN A 83 2.96 23.04 6.97
N GLU A 84 4.28 22.82 7.06
CA GLU A 84 5.28 23.90 6.92
C GLU A 84 5.11 24.64 5.59
N LEU A 85 4.96 23.91 4.48
CA LEU A 85 4.74 24.48 3.17
C LEU A 85 3.42 25.27 3.10
N ARG A 86 2.32 24.76 3.68
CA ARG A 86 1.05 25.47 3.75
C ARG A 86 1.18 26.79 4.50
N THR A 87 1.89 26.78 5.62
CA THR A 87 2.16 27.99 6.43
C THR A 87 2.94 29.03 5.61
N LEU A 88 3.99 28.62 4.88
CA LEU A 88 4.75 29.54 4.00
C LEU A 88 3.86 30.14 2.91
N LEU A 89 2.99 29.33 2.29
CA LEU A 89 2.09 29.77 1.23
C LEU A 89 1.01 30.76 1.69
N TRP A 90 0.68 30.77 2.98
CA TRP A 90 -0.30 31.71 3.57
C TRP A 90 0.29 33.02 4.08
N GLN A 91 1.61 33.21 3.95
CA GLN A 91 2.23 34.49 4.27
C GLN A 91 1.82 35.58 3.28
N LYS A 92 1.69 36.83 3.75
CA LYS A 92 1.34 37.99 2.91
C LYS A 92 2.31 38.20 1.75
N ASN A 93 3.57 37.85 1.93
CA ASN A 93 4.60 37.91 0.91
C ASN A 93 5.47 36.64 0.98
N PRO A 94 5.06 35.55 0.31
CA PRO A 94 5.70 34.25 0.46
C PRO A 94 7.09 34.21 -0.18
N ASP A 95 8.07 33.67 0.55
CA ASP A 95 9.42 33.44 0.03
C ASP A 95 9.41 32.26 -0.96
N LYS A 96 9.60 32.60 -2.25
CA LYS A 96 9.63 31.62 -3.35
C LYS A 96 10.79 30.62 -3.22
N ASN A 97 11.93 31.03 -2.68
CA ASN A 97 13.09 30.16 -2.52
C ASN A 97 12.82 29.14 -1.41
N ALA A 98 12.27 29.60 -0.28
CA ALA A 98 11.86 28.72 0.82
C ALA A 98 10.79 27.71 0.38
N ILE A 99 9.80 28.14 -0.42
CA ILE A 99 8.78 27.25 -0.99
C ILE A 99 9.40 26.21 -1.92
N SER A 100 10.30 26.62 -2.82
CA SER A 100 10.99 25.72 -3.74
C SER A 100 11.80 24.65 -3.00
N ALA A 101 12.54 25.05 -1.96
CA ALA A 101 13.27 24.12 -1.11
C ALA A 101 12.35 23.08 -0.44
N LYS A 102 11.20 23.52 0.09
CA LYS A 102 10.20 22.59 0.67
C LYS A 102 9.59 21.64 -0.34
N TRP A 103 9.38 22.08 -1.58
CA TRP A 103 8.93 21.20 -2.65
C TRP A 103 9.95 20.12 -2.97
N GLU A 104 11.25 20.45 -2.94
CA GLU A 104 12.32 19.48 -3.18
C GLU A 104 12.41 18.45 -2.04
N GLU A 105 12.34 18.89 -0.77
CA GLU A 105 12.24 18.00 0.39
C GLU A 105 11.06 17.01 0.23
N LEU A 106 9.89 17.50 -0.16
CA LEU A 106 8.70 16.67 -0.41
C LEU A 106 8.84 15.75 -1.65
N ARG A 107 9.67 16.12 -2.63
CA ARG A 107 9.95 15.27 -3.80
C ARG A 107 10.86 14.12 -3.40
N GLN A 108 11.91 14.39 -2.62
CA GLN A 108 12.83 13.36 -2.11
C GLN A 108 12.09 12.33 -1.24
N LEU A 109 11.22 12.78 -0.33
CA LEU A 109 10.39 11.87 0.48
C LEU A 109 9.47 10.99 -0.38
N ARG A 110 8.89 11.55 -1.45
CA ARG A 110 8.08 10.77 -2.39
C ARG A 110 8.93 9.76 -3.16
N GLN A 111 10.14 10.12 -3.54
CA GLN A 111 11.08 9.19 -4.19
C GLN A 111 11.41 8.01 -3.26
N GLN A 112 11.75 8.28 -2.00
CA GLN A 112 12.02 7.22 -1.02
C GLN A 112 10.83 6.27 -0.84
N MET A 113 9.61 6.80 -0.80
CA MET A 113 8.40 5.98 -0.78
C MET A 113 8.27 5.12 -2.05
N HIS A 114 8.59 5.65 -3.24
CA HIS A 114 8.60 4.87 -4.47
C HIS A 114 9.64 3.76 -4.45
N ASP A 115 10.82 4.00 -3.90
CA ASP A 115 11.92 3.03 -3.82
C ASP A 115 11.54 1.87 -2.90
N ILE A 116 11.01 2.14 -1.70
CA ILE A 116 10.51 1.10 -0.78
C ILE A 116 9.43 0.24 -1.43
N MET A 117 8.53 0.87 -2.19
CA MET A 117 7.46 0.15 -2.88
C MET A 117 7.96 -0.70 -4.05
N GLN A 118 9.03 -0.27 -4.72
CA GLN A 118 9.66 -1.08 -5.77
C GLN A 118 10.37 -2.28 -5.13
N GLU A 119 11.14 -2.05 -4.08
CA GLU A 119 11.82 -3.11 -3.32
C GLU A 119 10.82 -4.16 -2.82
N LEU A 120 9.72 -3.73 -2.19
CA LEU A 120 8.66 -4.64 -1.75
C LEU A 120 8.08 -5.45 -2.92
N ARG A 121 7.85 -4.83 -4.08
CA ARG A 121 7.33 -5.53 -5.26
C ARG A 121 8.28 -6.62 -5.73
N ASP A 122 9.57 -6.31 -5.76
CA ASP A 122 10.60 -7.23 -6.24
C ASP A 122 10.80 -8.39 -5.26
N GLN A 123 10.80 -8.10 -3.95
CA GLN A 123 10.88 -9.13 -2.90
C GLN A 123 9.64 -10.03 -2.88
N MET A 124 8.43 -9.50 -3.09
CA MET A 124 7.25 -10.36 -3.17
C MET A 124 7.22 -11.20 -4.45
N ARG A 125 7.75 -10.68 -5.57
CA ARG A 125 7.88 -11.45 -6.81
C ARG A 125 8.88 -12.61 -6.68
N SER A 126 9.97 -12.44 -5.93
CA SER A 126 10.98 -13.49 -5.75
C SER A 126 10.49 -14.67 -4.89
N ILE A 127 9.39 -14.51 -4.15
CA ILE A 127 8.74 -15.59 -3.38
C ILE A 127 7.91 -16.51 -4.29
N LEU A 128 7.47 -16.02 -5.46
CA LEU A 128 6.57 -16.72 -6.36
C LEU A 128 7.31 -17.68 -7.29
N SER A 129 6.65 -18.78 -7.65
CA SER A 129 7.12 -19.62 -8.77
C SER A 129 6.89 -18.93 -10.12
N GLU A 130 7.55 -19.40 -11.18
CA GLU A 130 7.36 -18.88 -12.54
C GLU A 130 5.90 -18.99 -12.99
N GLU A 131 5.23 -20.10 -12.67
CA GLU A 131 3.80 -20.28 -12.98
C GLU A 131 2.92 -19.25 -12.25
N GLN A 132 3.20 -19.00 -10.97
CA GLN A 132 2.50 -18.00 -10.17
C GLN A 132 2.77 -16.58 -10.70
N LEU A 133 4.01 -16.27 -11.11
CA LEU A 133 4.36 -15.00 -11.74
C LEU A 133 3.60 -14.78 -13.04
N ASN A 134 3.49 -15.81 -13.89
CA ASN A 134 2.73 -15.74 -15.13
C ASN A 134 1.24 -15.48 -14.87
N LYS A 135 0.65 -16.16 -13.88
CA LYS A 135 -0.73 -15.89 -13.44
C LYS A 135 -0.87 -14.47 -12.90
N LEU A 136 0.10 -14.00 -12.11
CA LEU A 136 0.10 -12.64 -11.57
C LEU A 136 0.17 -11.58 -12.68
N GLN A 137 0.94 -11.81 -13.75
CA GLN A 137 1.02 -10.89 -14.90
C GLN A 137 -0.28 -10.85 -15.71
N GLN A 138 -0.96 -12.00 -15.83
CA GLN A 138 -2.27 -12.11 -16.49
C GLN A 138 -3.39 -11.48 -15.64
N SER A 139 -3.31 -11.64 -14.32
CA SER A 139 -4.17 -10.93 -13.38
C SER A 139 -3.85 -9.44 -13.47
N ARG A 140 -4.83 -8.59 -13.79
CA ARG A 140 -4.57 -7.14 -13.90
C ARG A 140 -4.53 -6.54 -12.50
N PRO A 141 -3.35 -6.26 -11.89
CA PRO A 141 -3.28 -5.87 -10.48
C PRO A 141 -3.70 -4.40 -10.30
N CYS A 142 -3.88 -3.65 -11.38
CA CYS A 142 -4.10 -2.21 -11.31
C CYS A 142 -5.06 -1.72 -12.41
N GLY A 143 -6.36 -1.69 -12.07
CA GLY A 143 -7.16 -0.48 -12.22
C GLY A 143 -7.41 0.13 -13.60
N LYS A 144 -7.14 -0.53 -14.74
CA LYS A 144 -7.59 0.00 -16.04
C LYS A 144 -9.12 -0.07 -16.27
N GLY A 145 -9.89 -0.74 -15.39
CA GLY A 145 -11.32 -0.99 -15.59
C GLY A 145 -12.29 -0.12 -14.78
N ARG A 146 -12.04 0.12 -13.48
CA ARG A 146 -13.11 0.65 -12.59
C ARG A 146 -13.30 2.17 -12.60
N TRP A 147 -12.26 2.95 -12.90
CA TRP A 147 -12.39 4.43 -12.96
C TRP A 147 -12.95 4.97 -14.27
N ARG A 148 -13.00 4.15 -15.33
CA ARG A 148 -13.63 4.52 -16.61
C ARG A 148 -15.10 4.09 -16.70
N ALA A 149 -15.48 3.02 -15.99
CA ALA A 149 -16.84 2.49 -16.04
C ALA A 149 -17.85 3.26 -15.17
N ASN A 150 -17.42 3.84 -14.03
CA ASN A 150 -18.31 4.44 -13.04
C ASN A 150 -18.20 5.98 -12.93
N ARG A 151 -18.08 6.69 -14.06
CA ARG A 151 -18.33 8.14 -14.10
C ARG A 151 -19.81 8.37 -14.41
N PRO A 152 -20.63 8.84 -13.46
CA PRO A 152 -21.97 9.32 -13.79
C PRO A 152 -21.81 10.50 -14.75
N GLY A 153 -22.42 10.42 -15.94
CA GLY A 153 -22.48 11.56 -16.87
C GLY A 153 -21.66 11.45 -18.17
N ARG A 154 -21.16 10.27 -18.57
CA ARG A 154 -20.57 10.09 -19.92
C ARG A 154 -21.30 9.06 -20.80
N GLN A 155 -22.59 8.86 -20.57
CA GLN A 155 -23.50 8.34 -21.59
C GLN A 155 -24.34 9.51 -22.10
N ALA A 156 -24.55 9.58 -23.42
CA ALA A 156 -25.26 10.63 -24.17
C ALA A 156 -24.44 11.88 -24.59
N ARG A 157 -23.47 11.68 -25.49
CA ARG A 157 -23.41 12.50 -26.71
C ARG A 157 -23.33 11.57 -27.91
N LYS A 158 -24.47 10.95 -28.24
CA LYS A 158 -24.71 10.39 -29.57
C LYS A 158 -24.79 11.62 -30.49
N ALA A 159 -23.82 11.79 -31.39
CA ALA A 159 -23.88 12.86 -32.37
C ALA A 159 -25.18 12.69 -33.19
N PRO A 160 -26.07 13.70 -33.26
CA PRO A 160 -27.21 13.63 -34.14
C PRO A 160 -26.75 13.91 -35.58
N GLY A 161 -26.99 12.96 -36.48
CA GLY A 161 -27.14 13.23 -37.91
C GLY A 161 -25.87 13.16 -38.77
N SER A 162 -25.42 11.94 -39.10
CA SER A 162 -24.76 11.70 -40.40
C SER A 162 -25.76 10.94 -41.29
N THR A 163 -26.54 11.67 -42.06
CA THR A 163 -27.22 11.25 -43.30
C THR A 163 -27.94 12.47 -43.88
N LEU A 164 -27.26 13.18 -44.77
CA LEU A 164 -27.66 13.62 -46.11
C LEU A 164 -26.57 14.56 -46.64
#